data_AF-A0A6A4II09-F1
#
_entry.id   AF-A0A6A4II09-F1
#
_cell.length_a   1.000
_cell.length_b   1.000
_cell.length_c   1.000
_cell.angle_alpha   90.00
_cell.angle_beta   90.00
_cell.angle_gamma   90.00
#
_symmetry.space_group_name_H-M   'P 1'
#
loop_
_entity.id
_entity.type
_entity.pdbx_description
1 polymer ?
#
loop_
_entity_poly.entity_id
_entity_poly.type
_entity_poly.pdbx_seq_one_letter_code
_entity_poly.pdbx_strand_id
1 'polypeptide(L)'
;GKILYMGCVDPHLIYGCEVTLNTSSQLFDLLFDVQKAFFRRLLGLSKTSIKAAIFSETGIMPLQFRWLILALRSLSYFLKRPADTYVRAALNESISLHTQGKSSWFGPDSDVLGDFTKTITNEALRWVESELERVDKRSYLLQLRQEPHENGGSKYRTMWLRQYLKDIQNAQHRKALTRLLSGDHPLAVVRLTWTDNHRIQVPHDERVCRFCKQAVETPEHALLEC
;
A
#
# COMPACT_ATOMS: atom_id res chain seq x y z
N GLY A 1 14.93 -4.02 -4.54
CA GLY A 1 13.45 -3.95 -4.54
C GLY A 1 12.97 -2.52 -4.53
N LYS A 2 12.82 -1.91 -3.35
CA LYS A 2 12.33 -0.53 -3.19
C LYS A 2 13.15 0.52 -3.97
N ILE A 3 14.48 0.41 -3.96
CA ILE A 3 15.37 1.30 -4.73
C ILE A 3 15.05 1.24 -6.23
N LEU A 4 14.88 0.04 -6.78
CA LEU A 4 14.55 -0.16 -8.20
C LEU A 4 13.15 0.38 -8.53
N TYR A 5 12.18 0.21 -7.62
CA TYR A 5 10.86 0.85 -7.78
C TYR A 5 11.01 2.38 -7.87
N MET A 6 11.70 2.99 -6.90
CA MET A 6 11.85 4.45 -6.84
C MET A 6 12.65 5.03 -8.01
N GLY A 7 13.62 4.28 -8.55
CA GLY A 7 14.47 4.75 -9.64
C GLY A 7 13.91 4.47 -11.04
N CYS A 8 13.10 3.42 -11.21
CA CYS A 8 12.74 2.93 -12.55
C CYS A 8 11.24 2.79 -12.80
N VAL A 9 10.40 2.79 -11.77
CA VAL A 9 8.94 2.60 -11.92
C VAL A 9 8.20 3.84 -11.46
N ASP A 10 8.47 4.28 -10.24
CA ASP A 10 7.84 5.44 -9.63
C ASP A 10 7.92 6.70 -10.51
N PRO A 11 9.06 7.03 -11.17
CA PRO A 11 9.13 8.22 -12.03
C PRO A 11 8.10 8.21 -13.17
N HIS A 12 7.81 7.04 -13.73
CA HIS A 12 6.78 6.91 -14.77
C HIS A 12 5.36 7.00 -14.19
N LEU A 13 5.16 6.51 -12.96
CA LEU A 13 3.86 6.56 -12.30
C LEU A 13 3.50 7.94 -11.77
N ILE A 14 4.48 8.80 -11.47
CA ILE A 14 4.24 10.16 -10.94
C ILE A 14 4.44 11.25 -11.99
N TYR A 15 4.80 10.89 -13.22
CA TYR A 15 5.09 11.85 -14.27
C TYR A 15 3.87 12.76 -14.52
N GLY A 16 4.04 14.07 -14.34
CA GLY A 16 3.00 15.07 -14.56
C GLY A 16 1.91 15.14 -13.49
N CYS A 17 1.98 14.34 -12.42
CA CYS A 17 0.94 14.32 -11.38
C CYS A 17 0.78 15.67 -10.66
N GLU A 18 1.80 16.52 -10.70
CA GLU A 18 1.77 17.88 -10.17
C GLU A 18 0.85 18.85 -10.91
N VAL A 19 0.62 18.60 -12.20
CA VAL A 19 -0.18 19.45 -13.10
C VAL A 19 -1.46 18.77 -13.57
N THR A 20 -1.54 17.45 -13.48
CA THR A 20 -2.73 16.67 -13.81
C THR A 20 -3.17 15.85 -12.60
N LEU A 21 -3.79 16.51 -11.62
CA LEU A 21 -4.53 15.78 -10.59
C LEU A 21 -5.70 15.06 -11.28
N ASN A 22 -5.78 13.76 -11.06
CA ASN A 22 -6.50 12.85 -11.96
C ASN A 22 -7.97 13.23 -12.14
N THR A 23 -8.36 13.47 -13.39
CA THR A 23 -9.76 13.69 -13.78
C THR A 23 -10.47 12.38 -14.12
N SER A 24 -9.75 11.23 -14.22
CA SER A 24 -10.32 9.92 -14.57
C SER A 24 -9.86 8.79 -13.61
N SER A 25 -10.82 8.21 -12.89
CA SER A 25 -10.59 7.07 -12.00
C SER A 25 -10.05 5.83 -12.72
N GLN A 26 -10.48 5.60 -13.97
CA GLN A 26 -10.08 4.43 -14.76
C GLN A 26 -8.59 4.45 -15.11
N LEU A 27 -8.07 5.62 -15.50
CA LEU A 27 -6.64 5.78 -15.79
C LEU A 27 -5.79 5.68 -14.52
N PHE A 28 -6.32 6.18 -13.39
CA PHE A 28 -5.66 5.99 -12.10
C PHE A 28 -5.46 4.51 -11.78
N ASP A 29 -6.52 3.71 -11.94
CA ASP A 29 -6.51 2.30 -11.57
C ASP A 29 -5.46 1.51 -12.36
N LEU A 30 -5.24 1.82 -13.64
CA LEU A 30 -4.17 1.23 -14.44
C LEU A 30 -2.78 1.50 -13.85
N LEU A 31 -2.51 2.72 -13.43
CA LEU A 31 -1.23 3.11 -12.83
C LEU A 31 -1.05 2.51 -11.43
N PHE A 32 -2.13 2.47 -10.65
CA PHE A 32 -2.12 1.83 -9.35
C PHE A 32 -1.94 0.31 -9.46
N ASP A 33 -2.46 -0.31 -10.51
CA ASP A 33 -2.23 -1.72 -10.84
C ASP A 33 -0.76 -2.01 -11.13
N VAL A 34 -0.04 -1.11 -11.81
CA VAL A 34 1.41 -1.24 -12.01
C VAL A 34 2.16 -1.23 -10.67
N GLN A 35 1.83 -0.28 -9.77
CA GLN A 35 2.43 -0.24 -8.43
C GLN A 35 2.17 -1.57 -7.69
N LYS A 36 0.92 -2.02 -7.66
CA LYS A 36 0.54 -3.28 -6.99
C LYS A 36 1.26 -4.48 -7.60
N ALA A 37 1.30 -4.59 -8.92
CA ALA A 37 1.91 -5.70 -9.63
C ALA A 37 3.42 -5.80 -9.35
N PHE A 38 4.12 -4.66 -9.34
CA PHE A 38 5.55 -4.62 -9.01
C PHE A 38 5.81 -5.17 -7.61
N PHE A 39 5.11 -4.66 -6.59
CA PHE A 39 5.35 -5.09 -5.22
C PHE A 39 4.84 -6.49 -4.91
N ARG A 40 3.74 -6.94 -5.54
CA ARG A 40 3.32 -8.34 -5.45
C ARG A 40 4.40 -9.28 -5.97
N ARG A 41 4.99 -8.99 -7.13
CA ARG A 41 6.10 -9.78 -7.67
C ARG A 41 7.33 -9.76 -6.76
N LEU A 42 7.65 -8.60 -6.19
CA LEU A 42 8.77 -8.44 -5.27
C LEU A 42 8.58 -9.28 -4.00
N LEU A 43 7.40 -9.21 -3.39
CA LEU A 43 7.03 -9.89 -2.15
C LEU A 43 6.60 -11.36 -2.36
N GLY A 44 6.42 -11.79 -3.61
CA GLY A 44 5.97 -13.13 -3.95
C GLY A 44 4.45 -13.35 -3.76
N LEU A 45 3.67 -12.29 -3.64
CA LEU A 45 2.23 -12.36 -3.38
C LEU A 45 1.41 -12.66 -4.63
N SER A 46 0.31 -13.39 -4.46
CA SER A 46 -0.70 -13.65 -5.47
C SER A 46 -1.54 -12.41 -5.79
N LYS A 47 -2.31 -12.46 -6.89
CA LYS A 47 -3.24 -11.38 -7.26
C LYS A 47 -4.39 -11.21 -6.26
N THR A 48 -4.72 -12.29 -5.55
CA THR A 48 -5.78 -12.35 -4.53
C THR A 48 -5.28 -11.97 -3.13
N SER A 49 -3.95 -11.88 -2.93
CA SER A 49 -3.37 -11.39 -1.68
C SER A 49 -3.79 -9.94 -1.41
N ILE A 50 -3.96 -9.65 -0.12
CA ILE A 50 -4.47 -8.37 0.34
C ILE A 50 -3.56 -7.20 -0.06
N LYS A 51 -4.19 -6.11 -0.50
CA LYS A 51 -3.50 -4.87 -0.91
C LYS A 51 -2.64 -4.29 0.22
N ALA A 52 -3.16 -4.28 1.44
CA ALA A 52 -2.48 -3.73 2.61
C ALA A 52 -1.10 -4.33 2.83
N ALA A 53 -0.89 -5.62 2.54
CA ALA A 53 0.40 -6.29 2.68
C ALA A 53 1.52 -5.59 1.89
N ILE A 54 1.20 -4.97 0.74
CA ILE A 54 2.19 -4.25 -0.06
C ILE A 54 2.73 -3.05 0.72
N PHE A 55 1.82 -2.23 1.24
CA PHE A 55 2.14 -0.95 1.86
C PHE A 55 2.67 -1.15 3.27
N SER A 56 2.06 -2.08 4.01
CA SER A 56 2.46 -2.38 5.38
C SER A 56 3.84 -3.02 5.46
N GLU A 57 4.21 -3.85 4.47
CA GLU A 57 5.48 -4.57 4.50
C GLU A 57 6.66 -3.77 3.91
N THR A 58 6.39 -2.88 2.95
CA THR A 58 7.45 -2.14 2.25
C THR A 58 7.59 -0.68 2.72
N GLY A 59 6.59 -0.17 3.42
CA GLY A 59 6.45 1.25 3.75
C GLY A 59 6.44 2.13 2.50
N ILE A 60 5.91 1.64 1.38
CA ILE A 60 5.70 2.46 0.18
C ILE A 60 4.39 3.22 0.31
N MET A 61 4.37 4.48 -0.13
CA MET A 61 3.14 5.27 -0.16
C MET A 61 2.21 4.74 -1.26
N PRO A 62 0.91 4.48 -0.99
CA PRO A 62 -0.06 4.22 -2.04
C PRO A 62 -0.10 5.38 -3.05
N LEU A 63 -0.18 5.04 -4.34
CA LEU A 63 0.02 6.00 -5.42
C LEU A 63 -0.89 7.23 -5.31
N GLN A 64 -2.15 7.06 -4.89
CA GLN A 64 -3.12 8.15 -4.76
C GLN A 64 -2.63 9.23 -3.78
N PHE A 65 -2.10 8.83 -2.63
CA PHE A 65 -1.59 9.77 -1.63
C PHE A 65 -0.25 10.36 -2.05
N ARG A 66 0.58 9.58 -2.78
CA ARG A 66 1.84 10.08 -3.33
C ARG A 66 1.61 11.20 -4.35
N TRP A 67 0.62 11.06 -5.23
CA TRP A 67 0.23 12.09 -6.19
C TRP A 67 -0.25 13.36 -5.50
N LEU A 68 -1.14 13.24 -4.51
CA LEU A 68 -1.64 14.38 -3.74
C LEU A 68 -0.50 15.14 -3.05
N ILE A 69 0.43 14.43 -2.42
CA ILE A 69 1.60 15.05 -1.78
C ILE A 69 2.46 15.81 -2.81
N LEU A 70 2.70 15.24 -3.98
CA LEU A 70 3.52 15.87 -5.02
C LEU A 70 2.83 17.10 -5.60
N ALA A 71 1.53 17.02 -5.91
CA ALA A 71 0.76 18.15 -6.41
C ALA A 71 0.71 19.31 -5.42
N LEU A 72 0.45 19.04 -4.14
CA LEU A 72 0.44 20.07 -3.11
C LEU A 72 1.83 20.70 -2.88
N ARG A 73 2.89 19.90 -2.91
CA ARG A 73 4.27 20.44 -2.82
C ARG A 73 4.57 21.37 -3.99
N SER A 74 4.18 20.96 -5.20
CA SER A 74 4.33 21.78 -6.40
C SER A 74 3.51 23.07 -6.30
N LEU A 75 2.25 23.01 -5.88
CA LEU A 75 1.41 24.20 -5.67
C LEU A 75 1.99 25.14 -4.61
N SER A 76 2.47 24.61 -3.48
CA SER A 76 3.18 25.40 -2.46
C SER A 76 4.42 26.07 -3.03
N TYR A 77 5.18 25.36 -3.87
CA TYR A 77 6.32 25.93 -4.58
C TYR A 77 5.90 27.06 -5.52
N PHE A 78 4.85 26.87 -6.33
CA PHE A 78 4.34 27.87 -7.28
C PHE A 78 3.86 29.14 -6.57
N LEU A 79 3.13 29.01 -5.46
CA LEU A 79 2.66 30.13 -4.64
C LEU A 79 3.79 30.91 -3.98
N LYS A 80 4.94 30.28 -3.72
CA LYS A 80 6.14 30.94 -3.17
C LYS A 80 6.99 31.65 -4.23
N ARG A 81 6.76 31.40 -5.52
CA ARG A 81 7.52 32.04 -6.58
C ARG A 81 7.12 33.51 -6.77
N PRO A 82 8.08 34.40 -7.06
CA PRO A 82 7.81 35.79 -7.47
C PRO A 82 6.85 35.88 -8.67
N ALA A 83 6.07 36.96 -8.72
CA ALA A 83 5.00 37.19 -9.71
C ALA A 83 5.48 37.27 -11.17
N ASP A 84 6.74 37.67 -11.37
CA ASP A 84 7.40 37.82 -12.66
C ASP A 84 7.90 36.47 -13.24
N THR A 85 7.81 35.38 -12.48
CA THR A 85 8.20 34.05 -12.99
C THR A 85 7.11 33.42 -13.84
N TYR A 86 7.49 32.73 -14.92
CA TYR A 86 6.56 32.01 -15.80
C TYR A 86 5.65 31.04 -15.05
N VAL A 87 6.18 30.36 -14.04
CA VAL A 87 5.43 29.40 -13.23
C VAL A 87 4.33 30.08 -12.41
N ARG A 88 4.61 31.27 -11.85
CA ARG A 88 3.61 32.05 -11.13
C ARG A 88 2.58 32.68 -12.07
N ALA A 89 3.02 33.16 -13.23
CA ALA A 89 2.13 33.65 -14.28
C ALA A 89 1.16 32.56 -14.76
N ALA A 90 1.66 31.34 -15.04
CA ALA A 90 0.85 30.20 -15.45
C ALA A 90 -0.17 29.75 -14.37
N LEU A 91 0.23 29.79 -13.09
CA LEU A 91 -0.70 29.53 -11.98
C LEU A 91 -1.79 30.60 -11.92
N ASN A 92 -1.42 31.88 -11.97
CA ASN A 92 -2.39 32.99 -11.93
C ASN A 92 -3.38 32.90 -13.11
N GLU A 93 -2.91 32.56 -14.31
CA GLU A 93 -3.76 32.34 -15.48
C GLU A 93 -4.70 31.15 -15.27
N SER A 94 -4.20 30.05 -14.70
CA SER A 94 -5.03 28.89 -14.35
C SER A 94 -6.13 29.26 -13.35
N ILE A 95 -5.83 30.07 -12.34
CA ILE A 95 -6.82 30.61 -11.39
C ILE A 95 -7.85 31.48 -12.12
N SER A 96 -7.40 32.38 -13.00
CA SER A 96 -8.28 33.26 -13.79
C SER A 96 -9.23 32.48 -14.71
N LEU A 97 -8.74 31.42 -15.35
CA LEU A 97 -9.58 30.54 -16.17
C LEU A 97 -10.63 29.83 -15.32
N HIS A 98 -10.27 29.36 -14.12
CA HIS A 98 -11.20 28.70 -13.21
C HIS A 98 -12.31 29.64 -12.74
N THR A 99 -11.98 30.87 -12.36
CA THR A 99 -12.97 31.87 -11.93
C THR A 99 -13.91 32.28 -13.05
N GLN A 100 -13.49 32.12 -14.32
CA GLN A 100 -14.34 32.29 -15.50
C GLN A 100 -15.20 31.05 -15.82
N GLY A 101 -15.20 30.01 -14.97
CA GLY A 101 -15.92 28.76 -15.20
C GLY A 101 -15.32 27.89 -16.32
N LYS A 102 -14.10 28.20 -16.77
CA LYS A 102 -13.39 27.40 -17.77
C LYS A 102 -12.58 26.32 -17.06
N SER A 103 -12.44 25.18 -17.73
CA SER A 103 -11.54 24.12 -17.27
C SER A 103 -10.12 24.66 -17.18
N SER A 104 -9.53 24.59 -16.00
CA SER A 104 -8.13 24.89 -15.79
C SER A 104 -7.51 23.85 -14.86
N TRP A 105 -6.20 23.85 -14.76
CA TRP A 105 -5.48 23.00 -13.83
C TRP A 105 -5.78 23.33 -12.35
N PHE A 106 -6.18 24.57 -12.06
CA PHE A 106 -6.64 24.98 -10.73
C PHE A 106 -8.08 24.48 -10.53
N GLY A 107 -8.23 23.23 -10.06
CA GLY A 107 -9.53 22.63 -9.72
C GLY A 107 -10.14 23.18 -8.41
N PRO A 108 -11.39 22.80 -8.05
CA PRO A 108 -12.24 23.55 -7.11
C PRO A 108 -11.75 23.69 -5.65
N ASP A 109 -10.74 22.95 -5.21
CA ASP A 109 -10.45 22.81 -3.77
C ASP A 109 -8.98 23.13 -3.47
N SER A 110 -8.61 24.40 -3.56
CA SER A 110 -7.32 24.84 -3.02
C SER A 110 -7.48 26.08 -2.16
N ASP A 111 -7.84 25.84 -0.91
CA ASP A 111 -7.39 26.70 0.18
C ASP A 111 -6.63 25.85 1.20
N VAL A 112 -5.53 26.41 1.72
CA VAL A 112 -4.68 25.87 2.80
C VAL A 112 -3.64 24.79 2.41
N LEU A 113 -2.33 25.14 2.48
CA LEU A 113 -1.22 24.32 1.94
C LEU A 113 -0.04 24.03 2.89
N GLY A 114 -0.23 24.17 4.20
CA GLY A 114 0.78 23.79 5.20
C GLY A 114 0.50 22.43 5.84
N ASP A 115 -0.70 22.27 6.39
CA ASP A 115 -1.08 21.11 7.23
C ASP A 115 -1.44 19.87 6.39
N PHE A 116 -1.80 20.05 5.11
CA PHE A 116 -2.34 18.99 4.28
C PHE A 116 -1.37 17.85 3.95
N THR A 117 -0.04 18.07 3.85
CA THR A 117 0.88 16.94 3.62
C THR A 117 0.89 15.97 4.80
N LYS A 118 0.79 16.50 6.02
CA LYS A 118 0.68 15.71 7.25
C LYS A 118 -0.68 15.03 7.31
N THR A 119 -1.75 15.76 7.00
CA THR A 119 -3.11 15.21 6.88
C THR A 119 -3.16 14.06 5.88
N ILE A 120 -2.64 14.23 4.67
CA ILE A 120 -2.62 13.18 3.63
C ILE A 120 -1.76 11.99 4.05
N THR A 121 -0.65 12.24 4.75
CA THR A 121 0.16 11.13 5.29
C THR A 121 -0.63 10.35 6.33
N ASN A 122 -1.37 11.03 7.22
CA ASN A 122 -2.24 10.38 8.19
C ASN A 122 -3.42 9.66 7.52
N GLU A 123 -4.03 10.25 6.49
CA GLU A 123 -5.07 9.61 5.69
C GLU A 123 -4.54 8.37 4.96
N ALA A 124 -3.30 8.40 4.49
CA ALA A 124 -2.67 7.21 3.91
C ALA A 124 -2.51 6.10 4.94
N LEU A 125 -2.07 6.43 6.16
CA LEU A 125 -1.98 5.47 7.26
C LEU A 125 -3.35 4.90 7.61
N ARG A 126 -4.37 5.76 7.81
CA ARG A 126 -5.76 5.36 8.07
C ARG A 126 -6.32 4.49 6.96
N TRP A 127 -6.01 4.81 5.71
CA TRP A 127 -6.45 4.01 4.57
C TRP A 127 -5.82 2.61 4.62
N VAL A 128 -4.51 2.50 4.87
CA VAL A 128 -3.85 1.18 5.02
C VAL A 128 -4.39 0.42 6.23
N GLU A 129 -4.63 1.09 7.36
CA GLU A 129 -5.30 0.53 8.54
C GLU A 129 -6.69 0.01 8.18
N SER A 130 -7.51 0.78 7.45
CA SER A 130 -8.84 0.34 7.03
C SER A 130 -8.78 -0.87 6.11
N GLU A 131 -7.76 -0.96 5.25
CA GLU A 131 -7.51 -2.13 4.42
C GLU A 131 -7.02 -3.32 5.27
N LEU A 132 -6.30 -3.09 6.38
CA LEU A 132 -5.93 -4.11 7.35
C LEU A 132 -7.12 -4.55 8.23
N GLU A 133 -8.06 -3.69 8.53
CA GLU A 133 -9.27 -4.07 9.28
C GLU A 133 -10.24 -4.89 8.42
N ARG A 134 -10.26 -4.63 7.11
CA ARG A 134 -11.04 -5.39 6.12
C ARG A 134 -10.45 -6.77 5.80
N VAL A 135 -9.34 -7.18 6.42
CA VAL A 135 -8.71 -8.47 6.13
C VAL A 135 -9.61 -9.62 6.59
N ASP A 136 -9.71 -10.65 5.74
CA ASP A 136 -10.15 -12.00 6.11
C ASP A 136 -9.35 -12.56 7.32
N LYS A 137 -9.98 -13.42 8.15
CA LYS A 137 -9.31 -14.20 9.21
C LYS A 137 -8.01 -14.87 8.76
N ARG A 138 -7.82 -15.09 7.46
CA ARG A 138 -6.60 -15.65 6.85
C ARG A 138 -5.32 -14.81 7.01
N SER A 139 -5.39 -13.49 7.17
CA SER A 139 -4.18 -12.64 7.27
C SER A 139 -4.05 -11.90 8.61
N TYR A 140 -4.64 -12.46 9.67
CA TYR A 140 -4.58 -11.92 11.03
C TYR A 140 -3.14 -11.68 11.52
N LEU A 141 -2.17 -12.48 11.07
CA LEU A 141 -0.75 -12.29 11.43
C LEU A 141 -0.20 -10.93 10.99
N LEU A 142 -0.72 -10.32 9.91
CA LEU A 142 -0.34 -8.95 9.55
C LEU A 142 -0.87 -7.92 10.56
N GLN A 143 -2.06 -8.13 11.12
CA GLN A 143 -2.68 -7.22 12.09
C GLN A 143 -1.96 -7.26 13.43
N LEU A 144 -1.53 -8.44 13.86
CA LEU A 144 -0.84 -8.63 15.14
C LEU A 144 0.63 -8.19 15.11
N ARG A 145 1.13 -7.78 13.95
CA ARG A 145 2.56 -7.57 13.75
C ARG A 145 3.07 -6.30 14.43
N GLN A 146 4.09 -6.48 15.26
CA GLN A 146 4.83 -5.38 15.89
C GLN A 146 6.28 -5.37 15.41
N GLU A 147 6.89 -4.19 15.34
CA GLU A 147 8.31 -4.02 15.05
C GLU A 147 9.09 -3.77 16.34
N PRO A 148 10.33 -4.29 16.44
CA PRO A 148 11.22 -3.93 17.52
C PRO A 148 11.55 -2.44 17.47
N HIS A 149 11.53 -1.81 18.64
CA HIS A 149 11.83 -0.40 18.88
C HIS A 149 13.23 -0.29 19.49
N GLU A 150 13.97 0.76 19.14
CA GLU A 150 15.36 0.99 19.55
C GLU A 150 15.57 0.93 21.08
N ASN A 151 14.53 1.27 21.86
CA ASN A 151 14.55 1.26 23.32
C ASN A 151 14.10 -0.08 23.96
N GLY A 152 14.11 -1.20 23.23
CA GLY A 152 13.81 -2.53 23.77
C GLY A 152 12.33 -2.89 23.92
N GLY A 153 11.43 -2.19 23.21
CA GLY A 153 9.99 -2.48 23.16
C GLY A 153 9.52 -2.91 21.77
N SER A 154 8.26 -3.34 21.65
CA SER A 154 7.63 -3.64 20.36
C SER A 154 6.53 -2.62 20.07
N LYS A 155 6.49 -2.09 18.84
CA LYS A 155 5.49 -1.08 18.43
C LYS A 155 4.82 -1.47 17.13
N TYR A 156 3.50 -1.33 17.08
CA TYR A 156 2.75 -1.43 15.85
C TYR A 156 3.12 -0.29 14.89
N ARG A 157 3.42 -0.64 13.65
CA ARG A 157 3.68 0.32 12.57
C ARG A 157 2.88 -0.07 11.35
N THR A 158 1.95 0.78 10.94
CA THR A 158 1.05 0.54 9.81
C THR A 158 1.79 0.41 8.48
N MET A 159 2.70 1.34 8.18
CA MET A 159 3.52 1.34 6.97
C MET A 159 4.99 1.44 7.33
N TRP A 160 5.75 0.36 7.12
CA TRP A 160 7.17 0.32 7.45
C TRP A 160 7.90 -0.69 6.57
N LEU A 161 9.17 -0.43 6.23
CA LEU A 161 9.98 -1.46 5.58
C LEU A 161 10.40 -2.49 6.63
N ARG A 162 9.75 -3.65 6.60
CA ARG A 162 9.89 -4.68 7.62
C ARG A 162 11.30 -5.25 7.69
N GLN A 163 11.76 -5.49 8.91
CA GLN A 163 13.14 -5.87 9.17
C GLN A 163 13.52 -7.22 8.54
N TYR A 164 12.63 -8.23 8.58
CA TYR A 164 12.89 -9.53 7.95
C TYR A 164 13.15 -9.44 6.43
N LEU A 165 12.63 -8.42 5.75
CA LEU A 165 12.90 -8.21 4.32
C LEU A 165 14.35 -7.81 4.05
N LYS A 166 15.05 -7.31 5.07
CA LYS A 166 16.49 -6.98 5.05
C LYS A 166 17.33 -8.13 5.59
N ASP A 167 16.91 -8.71 6.71
CA ASP A 167 17.75 -9.66 7.46
C ASP A 167 17.81 -11.05 6.81
N ILE A 168 16.67 -11.54 6.32
CA ILE A 168 16.63 -12.85 5.66
C ILE A 168 17.27 -12.71 4.28
N GLN A 169 18.46 -13.26 4.10
CA GLN A 169 19.23 -13.16 2.85
C GLN A 169 18.58 -13.94 1.70
N ASN A 170 18.01 -15.11 1.98
CA ASN A 170 17.38 -15.95 0.98
C ASN A 170 16.04 -15.34 0.50
N ALA A 171 15.95 -15.06 -0.80
CA ALA A 171 14.78 -14.44 -1.41
C ALA A 171 13.53 -15.33 -1.34
N GLN A 172 13.66 -16.65 -1.42
CA GLN A 172 12.53 -17.57 -1.30
C GLN A 172 12.00 -17.59 0.14
N HIS A 173 12.89 -17.55 1.14
CA HIS A 173 12.47 -17.50 2.54
C HIS A 173 11.74 -16.20 2.87
N ARG A 174 12.22 -15.05 2.36
CA ARG A 174 11.50 -13.78 2.47
C ARG A 174 10.08 -13.90 1.92
N LYS A 175 9.95 -14.40 0.69
CA LYS A 175 8.64 -14.57 0.03
C LYS A 175 7.74 -15.54 0.79
N ALA A 176 8.29 -16.66 1.28
CA ALA A 176 7.55 -17.64 2.06
C ALA A 176 7.01 -17.02 3.35
N LEU A 177 7.83 -16.25 4.07
CA LEU A 177 7.40 -15.55 5.28
C LEU A 177 6.38 -14.46 4.96
N THR A 178 6.57 -13.66 3.90
CA THR A 178 5.59 -12.65 3.50
C THR A 178 4.24 -13.30 3.16
N ARG A 179 4.25 -14.43 2.44
CA ARG A 179 3.06 -15.22 2.14
C ARG A 179 2.37 -15.76 3.39
N LEU A 180 3.16 -16.29 4.33
CA LEU A 180 2.63 -16.78 5.61
C LEU A 180 1.89 -15.67 6.35
N LEU A 181 2.54 -14.52 6.53
CA LEU A 181 1.98 -13.38 7.25
C LEU A 181 0.71 -12.85 6.55
N SER A 182 0.75 -12.73 5.22
CA SER A 182 -0.33 -12.17 4.41
C SER A 182 -1.46 -13.14 4.07
N GLY A 183 -1.49 -14.35 4.66
CA GLY A 183 -2.53 -15.32 4.39
C GLY A 183 -2.52 -15.88 2.96
N ASP A 184 -1.39 -15.80 2.27
CA ASP A 184 -1.18 -16.26 0.89
C ASP A 184 -0.34 -17.55 0.85
N HIS A 185 -0.68 -18.48 1.74
CA HIS A 185 0.05 -19.73 1.98
C HIS A 185 -0.87 -20.97 1.90
N PRO A 186 -0.32 -22.18 1.74
CA PRO A 186 -1.11 -23.37 1.43
C PRO A 186 -1.67 -24.13 2.64
N LEU A 187 -1.52 -23.61 3.87
CA LEU A 187 -2.01 -24.28 5.08
C LEU A 187 -3.54 -24.31 5.12
N ALA A 188 -4.14 -25.31 5.75
CA ALA A 188 -5.56 -25.60 5.67
C ALA A 188 -6.42 -24.43 6.17
N VAL A 189 -5.97 -23.69 7.20
CA VAL A 189 -6.69 -22.51 7.71
C VAL A 189 -6.96 -21.47 6.61
N VAL A 190 -6.09 -21.39 5.61
CA VAL A 190 -6.27 -20.58 4.40
C VAL A 190 -6.83 -21.42 3.26
N ARG A 191 -6.22 -22.54 2.90
CA ARG A 191 -6.53 -23.25 1.65
C ARG A 191 -7.96 -23.82 1.61
N LEU A 192 -8.51 -24.23 2.74
CA LEU A 192 -9.85 -24.85 2.80
C LEU A 192 -11.00 -23.85 2.95
N THR A 193 -10.69 -22.56 2.88
CA THR A 193 -11.69 -21.48 2.81
C THR A 193 -12.15 -21.18 1.39
N TRP A 194 -11.37 -21.60 0.38
CA TRP A 194 -11.65 -21.30 -1.01
C TRP A 194 -12.70 -22.28 -1.52
N THR A 195 -13.79 -21.75 -2.08
CA THR A 195 -14.78 -22.51 -2.83
C THR A 195 -14.27 -22.71 -4.25
N ASP A 196 -13.33 -23.63 -4.45
CA ASP A 196 -12.83 -24.02 -5.77
C ASP A 196 -13.22 -25.46 -6.13
N ASN A 197 -13.48 -25.73 -7.41
CA ASN A 197 -13.69 -27.08 -7.97
C ASN A 197 -14.71 -27.95 -7.20
N HIS A 198 -15.93 -27.44 -6.97
CA HIS A 198 -17.01 -28.14 -6.26
C HIS A 198 -16.75 -28.40 -4.76
N ARG A 199 -15.71 -27.78 -4.17
CA ARG A 199 -15.47 -27.86 -2.73
C ARG A 199 -16.33 -26.84 -2.00
N ILE A 200 -17.06 -27.33 -0.99
CA ILE A 200 -17.71 -26.49 0.01
C ILE A 200 -16.65 -25.90 0.95
N GLN A 201 -16.93 -24.71 1.47
CA GLN A 201 -16.09 -24.08 2.48
C GLN A 201 -16.04 -24.97 3.72
N VAL A 202 -14.84 -25.35 4.16
CA VAL A 202 -14.67 -26.22 5.32
C VAL A 202 -14.77 -25.38 6.60
N PRO A 203 -15.60 -25.78 7.58
CA PRO A 203 -15.64 -25.19 8.93
C PRO A 203 -14.24 -25.10 9.54
N HIS A 204 -13.99 -24.08 10.37
CA HIS A 204 -12.63 -23.78 10.84
C HIS A 204 -12.00 -24.94 11.64
N ASP A 205 -12.78 -25.52 12.53
CA ASP A 205 -12.48 -26.67 13.37
C ASP A 205 -12.17 -27.95 12.56
N GLU A 206 -12.74 -28.09 11.37
CA GLU A 206 -12.49 -29.22 10.46
C GLU A 206 -11.24 -29.05 9.58
N ARG A 207 -10.53 -27.91 9.66
CA ARG A 207 -9.31 -27.66 8.86
C ARG A 207 -8.07 -28.30 9.49
N VAL A 208 -8.14 -29.61 9.67
CA VAL A 208 -7.16 -30.40 10.42
C VAL A 208 -5.77 -30.34 9.78
N CYS A 209 -4.74 -30.30 10.62
CA CYS A 209 -3.32 -30.30 10.29
C CYS A 209 -2.91 -31.52 9.47
N ARG A 210 -2.26 -31.30 8.33
CA ARG A 210 -1.81 -32.38 7.44
C ARG A 210 -0.69 -33.23 8.05
N PHE A 211 0.02 -32.69 9.05
CA PHE A 211 1.17 -33.32 9.68
C PHE A 211 0.73 -34.27 10.81
N CYS A 212 0.10 -33.74 11.88
CA CYS A 212 -0.31 -34.55 13.05
C CYS A 212 -1.73 -35.11 12.95
N LYS A 213 -2.61 -34.50 12.16
CA LYS A 213 -4.05 -34.82 12.07
C LYS A 213 -4.86 -34.63 13.36
N GLN A 214 -4.36 -33.85 14.32
CA GLN A 214 -4.96 -33.71 15.66
C GLN A 214 -5.51 -32.31 15.97
N ALA A 215 -4.93 -31.25 15.38
CA ALA A 215 -5.33 -29.86 15.60
C ALA A 215 -5.60 -29.14 14.27
N VAL A 216 -6.14 -27.91 14.32
CA VAL A 216 -6.34 -27.07 13.13
C VAL A 216 -4.98 -26.65 12.54
N GLU A 217 -4.85 -26.66 11.21
CA GLU A 217 -3.60 -26.27 10.51
C GLU A 217 -3.40 -24.75 10.46
N THR A 218 -3.07 -24.14 11.60
CA THR A 218 -2.64 -22.75 11.66
C THR A 218 -1.12 -22.61 11.43
N PRO A 219 -0.62 -21.42 11.06
CA PRO A 219 0.81 -21.14 10.99
C PRO A 219 1.59 -21.51 12.26
N GLU A 220 1.07 -21.16 13.44
CA GLU A 220 1.72 -21.42 14.74
C GLU A 220 1.83 -22.92 14.97
N HIS A 221 0.72 -23.64 14.83
CA HIS A 221 0.70 -25.08 15.03
C HIS A 221 1.65 -25.79 14.05
N ALA A 222 1.48 -25.55 12.75
CA ALA A 222 2.23 -26.24 11.70
C ALA A 222 3.75 -25.98 11.72
N LEU A 223 4.20 -24.85 12.27
CA LEU A 223 5.61 -24.45 12.24
C LEU A 223 6.32 -24.57 13.60
N LEU A 224 5.60 -24.47 14.72
CA LEU A 224 6.21 -24.33 16.04
C LEU A 224 5.77 -25.41 17.04
N GLU A 225 4.63 -26.07 16.84
CA GLU A 225 4.03 -26.95 17.86
C GLU A 225 3.83 -28.40 17.43
N CYS A 226 3.64 -28.63 16.12
CA CYS A 226 3.15 -29.90 15.56
C CYS A 226 4.01 -31.14 15.89
#